data_AF-A0A7Y8MF41-F1
#
_entry.id   AF-A0A7Y8MF41-F1
#
_cell.length_a   1.000
_cell.length_b   1.000
_cell.length_c   1.000
_cell.angle_alpha   90.00
_cell.angle_beta   90.00
_cell.angle_gamma   90.00
#
_symmetry.space_group_name_H-M   'P 1'
#
loop_
_entity.id
_entity.type
_entity.pdbx_description
1 polymer ?
#
loop_
_entity_poly.entity_id
_entity_poly.type
_entity_poly.pdbx_seq_one_letter_code
_entity_poly.pdbx_strand_id
1 'polypeptide(L)'
;MDALHNAALLLALFLTGMAIGWTTLFSFVVAPVSFKDMDYGRADRHLRRVIKSGHLTLALLCFGVGVFALIAGALAGAVIAALTASFYLMCRWTLAPREDHTIPGMRRNMKQQRVVASMLTAAGIPLMATAGVLAILGI
;
A
#
# COMPACT_ATOMS: atom_id res chain seq x y z
N MET A 1 -2.61 -14.65 -30.02
CA MET A 1 -2.23 -13.54 -29.12
C MET A 1 -3.26 -13.34 -28.01
N ASP A 2 -4.51 -13.76 -28.22
CA ASP A 2 -5.62 -13.56 -27.29
C ASP A 2 -5.47 -14.33 -25.97
N ALA A 3 -4.92 -15.55 -26.01
CA ALA A 3 -4.68 -16.35 -24.79
C ALA A 3 -3.67 -15.68 -23.83
N LEU A 4 -2.62 -15.06 -24.38
CA LEU A 4 -1.60 -14.36 -23.59
C LEU A 4 -2.17 -13.07 -22.98
N HIS A 5 -2.92 -12.30 -23.78
CA HIS A 5 -3.60 -11.09 -23.32
C HIS A 5 -4.59 -11.42 -22.17
N ASN A 6 -5.43 -12.43 -22.35
CA ASN A 6 -6.41 -12.84 -21.34
C ASN A 6 -5.74 -13.34 -20.05
N ALA A 7 -4.67 -14.14 -20.17
CA ALA A 7 -3.92 -14.61 -19.00
C ALA A 7 -3.25 -13.46 -18.24
N ALA A 8 -2.65 -12.50 -18.96
CA ALA A 8 -2.02 -11.33 -18.35
C ALA A 8 -3.04 -10.43 -17.64
N LEU A 9 -4.20 -10.20 -18.25
CA LEU A 9 -5.28 -9.42 -17.62
C LEU A 9 -5.81 -10.08 -16.34
N LEU A 10 -6.06 -11.39 -16.37
CA LEU A 10 -6.53 -12.13 -15.19
C LEU A 10 -5.51 -12.10 -14.05
N LEU A 11 -4.22 -12.24 -14.37
CA LEU A 11 -3.14 -12.13 -13.38
C LEU A 11 -3.04 -10.71 -12.81
N ALA A 12 -3.14 -9.68 -13.66
CA ALA A 12 -3.16 -8.29 -13.21
C ALA A 12 -4.33 -8.01 -12.24
N LEU A 13 -5.53 -8.51 -12.55
CA LEU A 13 -6.70 -8.37 -11.70
C LEU A 13 -6.59 -9.14 -10.40
N PHE A 14 -6.08 -10.37 -10.44
CA PHE A 14 -5.83 -11.17 -9.25
C PHE A 14 -4.86 -10.47 -8.29
N LEU A 15 -3.74 -9.98 -8.81
CA LEU A 15 -2.75 -9.23 -8.02
C LEU A 15 -3.30 -7.89 -7.51
N THR A 16 -4.15 -7.22 -8.29
CA THR A 16 -4.85 -6.01 -7.86
C THR A 16 -5.76 -6.30 -6.66
N GLY A 17 -6.55 -7.37 -6.72
CA GLY A 17 -7.39 -7.83 -5.62
C GLY A 17 -6.57 -8.14 -4.36
N MET A 18 -5.43 -8.82 -4.50
CA MET A 18 -4.52 -9.09 -3.39
C MET A 18 -3.96 -7.80 -2.77
N ALA A 19 -3.55 -6.83 -3.60
CA ALA A 19 -3.02 -5.55 -3.11
C ALA A 19 -4.08 -4.75 -2.34
N ILE A 20 -5.31 -4.68 -2.84
CA ILE A 20 -6.45 -4.04 -2.16
C ILE A 20 -6.79 -4.77 -0.86
N GLY A 21 -6.86 -6.11 -0.89
CA GLY A 21 -7.13 -6.94 0.29
C GLY A 21 -6.08 -6.74 1.39
N TRP A 22 -4.80 -6.70 1.03
CA TRP A 22 -3.74 -6.43 1.99
C TRP A 22 -3.82 -5.01 2.57
N THR A 23 -4.11 -4.02 1.72
CA THR A 23 -4.22 -2.60 2.15
C THR A 23 -5.39 -2.40 3.10
N THR A 24 -6.54 -3.02 2.82
CA THR A 24 -7.73 -2.95 3.68
C THR A 24 -7.50 -3.65 5.02
N LEU A 25 -6.89 -4.85 5.03
CA LEU A 25 -6.52 -5.53 6.27
C LEU A 25 -5.60 -4.67 7.13
N PHE A 26 -4.58 -4.05 6.54
CA PHE A 26 -3.67 -3.17 7.29
C PHE A 26 -4.39 -1.95 7.88
N SER A 27 -5.15 -1.22 7.06
CA SER A 27 -5.77 0.06 7.44
C SER A 27 -6.95 -0.07 8.39
N PHE A 28 -7.79 -1.11 8.23
CA PHE A 28 -9.03 -1.26 9.01
C PHE A 28 -8.97 -2.31 10.11
N VAL A 29 -8.03 -3.26 10.04
CA VAL A 29 -7.93 -4.34 11.04
C VAL A 29 -6.64 -4.19 11.85
N VAL A 30 -5.48 -4.31 11.22
CA VAL A 30 -4.19 -4.37 11.94
C VAL A 30 -3.93 -3.07 12.71
N ALA A 31 -4.09 -1.91 12.07
CA ALA A 31 -3.85 -0.64 12.71
C ALA A 31 -4.82 -0.37 13.88
N PRO A 32 -6.16 -0.46 13.72
CA PRO A 32 -7.10 -0.22 14.82
C PRO A 32 -6.97 -1.22 15.98
N VAL A 33 -6.84 -2.52 15.68
CA VAL A 33 -6.74 -3.58 16.70
C VAL A 33 -5.45 -3.43 17.52
N SER A 34 -4.32 -3.18 16.85
CA SER A 34 -3.03 -2.95 17.54
C SER A 34 -3.10 -1.82 18.57
N PHE A 35 -3.92 -0.82 18.29
CA PHE A 35 -4.07 0.36 19.11
C PHE A 35 -5.18 0.27 20.16
N LYS A 36 -6.04 -0.74 20.05
CA LYS A 36 -7.04 -1.12 21.05
C LYS A 36 -6.41 -2.01 22.13
N ASP A 37 -5.55 -2.95 21.73
CA ASP A 37 -5.09 -4.03 22.61
C ASP A 37 -3.68 -3.83 23.17
N MET A 38 -2.86 -2.95 22.57
CA MET A 38 -1.49 -2.69 23.04
C MET A 38 -1.30 -1.26 23.58
N ASP A 39 -0.40 -1.12 24.55
CA ASP A 39 0.10 0.18 25.00
C ASP A 39 0.63 1.02 23.83
N TYR A 40 0.40 2.33 23.88
CA TYR A 40 0.70 3.25 22.79
C TYR A 40 2.10 3.09 22.18
N GLY A 41 3.14 3.04 23.01
CA GLY A 41 4.53 2.90 22.54
C GLY A 41 4.86 1.51 22.01
N ARG A 42 4.11 0.47 22.40
CA ARG A 42 4.25 -0.89 21.87
C ARG A 42 3.49 -1.02 20.53
N ALA A 43 2.30 -0.45 20.44
CA ALA A 43 1.49 -0.41 19.24
C ALA A 43 2.18 0.36 18.10
N ASP A 44 2.77 1.53 18.39
CA ASP A 44 3.50 2.32 17.37
C ASP A 44 4.71 1.54 16.82
N ARG A 45 5.51 0.92 17.70
CA ARG A 45 6.62 0.06 17.29
C ARG A 45 6.16 -1.18 16.53
N HIS A 46 4.97 -1.71 16.83
CA HIS A 46 4.39 -2.80 16.07
C HIS A 46 4.01 -2.33 14.66
N LEU A 47 3.24 -1.26 14.51
CA LEU A 47 2.86 -0.71 13.20
C LEU A 47 4.07 -0.36 12.35
N ARG A 48 5.08 0.33 12.90
CA ARG A 48 6.29 0.68 12.12
C ARG A 48 7.02 -0.55 11.61
N ARG A 49 7.08 -1.64 12.38
CA ARG A 49 7.65 -2.91 11.94
C ARG A 49 6.80 -3.54 10.83
N VAL A 50 5.48 -3.57 11.00
CA VAL A 50 4.54 -4.08 10.00
C VAL A 50 4.63 -3.28 8.70
N ILE A 51 4.74 -1.95 8.76
CA ILE A 51 4.91 -1.09 7.57
C ILE A 51 6.25 -1.38 6.90
N LYS A 52 7.34 -1.46 7.69
CA LYS A 52 8.68 -1.72 7.17
C LYS A 52 8.78 -3.07 6.46
N SER A 53 8.07 -4.10 6.93
CA SER A 53 8.03 -5.43 6.32
C SER A 53 6.99 -5.53 5.19
N GLY A 54 5.77 -5.03 5.41
CA GLY A 54 4.60 -5.26 4.54
C GLY A 54 4.52 -4.32 3.34
N HIS A 55 4.95 -3.06 3.46
CA HIS A 55 4.83 -2.11 2.34
C HIS A 55 5.78 -2.41 1.18
N LEU A 56 6.88 -3.14 1.42
CA LEU A 56 7.70 -3.67 0.34
C LEU A 56 6.94 -4.73 -0.46
N THR A 57 6.25 -5.65 0.22
CA THR A 57 5.43 -6.68 -0.44
C THR A 57 4.29 -6.04 -1.23
N LEU A 58 3.61 -5.04 -0.68
CA LEU A 58 2.60 -4.24 -1.39
C LEU A 58 3.16 -3.60 -2.66
N ALA A 59 4.33 -2.96 -2.55
CA ALA A 59 4.97 -2.32 -3.70
C ALA A 59 5.30 -3.34 -4.80
N LEU A 60 5.82 -4.52 -4.43
CA LEU A 60 6.10 -5.60 -5.39
C LEU A 60 4.84 -6.13 -6.05
N LEU A 61 3.74 -6.29 -5.30
CA LEU A 61 2.44 -6.67 -5.88
C LEU A 61 1.96 -5.62 -6.90
N CYS A 62 2.05 -4.34 -6.56
CA CYS A 62 1.64 -3.25 -7.44
C CYS A 62 2.54 -3.14 -8.69
N PHE A 63 3.85 -3.37 -8.56
CA PHE A 63 4.74 -3.48 -9.72
C PHE A 63 4.39 -4.70 -10.58
N GLY A 64 4.06 -5.83 -9.97
CA GLY A 64 3.56 -7.01 -10.68
C GLY A 64 2.32 -6.70 -11.50
N VAL A 65 1.33 -6.02 -10.90
CA VAL A 65 0.14 -5.52 -11.63
C VAL A 65 0.55 -4.68 -12.83
N GLY A 66 1.48 -3.73 -12.64
CA GLY A 66 1.97 -2.89 -13.72
C GLY A 66 2.59 -3.68 -14.89
N VAL A 67 3.43 -4.66 -14.59
CA VAL A 67 4.05 -5.53 -15.62
C VAL A 67 2.99 -6.32 -16.39
N PHE A 68 2.04 -6.94 -15.69
CA PHE A 68 0.99 -7.72 -16.36
C PHE A 68 -0.01 -6.84 -17.12
N ALA A 69 -0.30 -5.63 -16.63
CA ALA A 69 -1.11 -4.65 -17.34
C ALA A 69 -0.43 -4.19 -18.65
N LEU A 70 0.90 -4.00 -18.66
CA LEU A 70 1.65 -3.69 -19.89
C LEU A 70 1.60 -4.83 -20.90
N ILE A 71 1.74 -6.09 -20.45
CA ILE A 71 1.63 -7.26 -21.32
C ILE A 71 0.22 -7.39 -21.91
N ALA A 72 -0.81 -7.01 -21.14
CA ALA A 72 -2.18 -6.93 -21.61
C ALA A 72 -2.46 -5.70 -22.50
N GLY A 73 -1.55 -4.73 -22.62
CA GLY A 73 -1.71 -3.53 -23.44
C GLY A 73 -2.43 -2.36 -22.75
N ALA A 74 -2.67 -2.43 -21.44
CA ALA A 74 -3.27 -1.36 -20.64
C ALA A 74 -2.20 -0.44 -20.03
N LEU A 75 -1.81 0.60 -20.76
CA LEU A 75 -0.72 1.50 -20.40
C LEU A 75 -1.07 2.38 -19.20
N ALA A 76 -2.27 2.96 -19.17
CA ALA A 76 -2.72 3.81 -18.08
C ALA A 76 -2.88 3.01 -16.78
N GLY A 77 -3.44 1.80 -16.85
CA GLY A 77 -3.49 0.87 -15.73
C GLY A 77 -2.09 0.58 -15.16
N ALA A 78 -1.10 0.36 -16.04
CA ALA A 78 0.27 0.13 -15.62
C ALA A 78 0.93 1.35 -14.95
N VAL A 79 0.72 2.55 -15.49
CA VAL A 79 1.25 3.80 -14.90
C VAL A 79 0.68 4.03 -13.51
N ILE A 80 -0.63 3.86 -13.32
CA ILE A 80 -1.25 4.03 -11.99
C ILE A 80 -0.72 2.97 -11.02
N ALA A 81 -0.57 1.72 -11.46
CA ALA A 81 -0.01 0.66 -10.62
C ALA A 81 1.44 0.99 -10.18
N ALA A 82 2.27 1.54 -11.08
CA ALA A 82 3.64 1.96 -10.77
C ALA A 82 3.70 3.17 -9.81
N LEU A 83 2.81 4.16 -10.00
CA LEU A 83 2.68 5.29 -9.07
C LEU A 83 2.24 4.82 -7.68
N THR A 84 1.32 3.87 -7.63
CA THR A 84 0.83 3.29 -6.38
C THR A 84 1.91 2.45 -5.68
N ALA A 85 2.71 1.71 -6.44
CA ALA A 85 3.88 1.01 -5.90
C ALA A 85 4.89 1.99 -5.27
N SER A 86 5.19 3.08 -5.98
CA SER A 86 6.07 4.15 -5.51
C SER A 86 5.52 4.82 -4.24
N PHE A 87 4.20 5.04 -4.19
CA PHE A 87 3.52 5.54 -3.00
C PHE A 87 3.68 4.62 -1.79
N TYR A 88 3.54 3.30 -1.94
CA TYR A 88 3.77 2.36 -0.84
C TYR A 88 5.23 2.32 -0.37
N LEU A 89 6.20 2.44 -1.29
CA LEU A 89 7.62 2.58 -0.94
C LEU A 89 7.87 3.89 -0.18
N MET A 90 7.25 4.97 -0.61
CA MET A 90 7.36 6.26 0.07
C MET A 90 6.74 6.20 1.47
N CYS A 91 5.61 5.52 1.65
CA CYS A 91 5.04 5.23 2.97
C CYS A 91 6.01 4.42 3.84
N ARG A 92 6.73 3.44 3.26
CA ARG A 92 7.75 2.67 3.97
C ARG A 92 8.87 3.55 4.51
N TRP A 93 9.37 4.49 3.72
CA TRP A 93 10.48 5.38 4.12
C TRP A 93 10.04 6.53 5.02
N THR A 94 8.87 7.11 4.79
CA THR A 94 8.33 8.22 5.59
C THR A 94 7.86 7.78 6.97
N LEU A 95 7.34 6.56 7.10
CA LEU A 95 6.86 6.00 8.36
C LEU A 95 7.90 5.13 9.07
N ALA A 96 9.07 4.92 8.45
CA ALA A 96 10.20 4.23 9.07
C ALA A 96 10.59 4.89 10.41
N PRO A 97 11.11 4.11 11.39
CA PRO A 97 11.51 4.65 12.68
C PRO A 97 12.53 5.79 12.49
N ARG A 98 12.18 7.00 12.95
CA ARG A 98 13.16 8.08 13.12
C ARG A 98 13.82 7.89 14.48
N GLU A 99 15.12 7.60 14.47
CA GLU A 99 15.96 7.53 15.67
C GLU A 99 16.32 8.93 16.22
N ASP A 100 15.83 9.99 15.57
CA ASP A 100 16.11 11.37 15.95
C ASP A 100 15.68 11.67 17.40
N HIS A 101 16.62 12.24 18.15
CA HIS A 101 16.42 12.81 19.47
C HIS A 101 15.22 13.79 19.42
N THR A 102 14.15 13.49 20.17
CA THR A 102 13.05 14.45 20.40
C THR A 102 13.59 15.69 21.08
N ILE A 103 13.53 16.85 20.40
CA ILE A 103 13.95 18.15 20.95
C ILE A 103 13.37 18.31 22.37
N PRO A 104 14.18 18.69 23.38
CA PRO A 104 13.72 18.74 24.76
C PRO A 104 12.54 19.71 24.86
N GLY A 105 11.41 19.26 25.42
CA GLY A 105 10.19 20.06 25.56
C GLY A 105 9.15 19.89 24.44
N MET A 106 9.47 19.21 23.34
CA MET A 106 8.50 18.98 22.25
C MET A 106 7.79 17.62 22.43
N ARG A 107 6.50 17.64 22.81
CA ARG A 107 5.65 16.44 22.83
C ARG A 107 5.29 16.05 21.40
N ARG A 108 5.81 14.93 20.89
CA ARG A 108 5.32 14.34 19.63
C ARG A 108 3.83 14.00 19.77
N ASN A 109 2.97 14.56 18.92
CA ASN A 109 1.55 14.21 18.89
C ASN A 109 1.35 12.84 18.21
N MET A 110 1.55 11.78 18.99
CA MET A 110 1.46 10.40 18.54
C MET A 110 0.05 10.00 18.07
N LYS A 111 -1.00 10.71 18.52
CA LYS A 111 -2.39 10.51 18.04
C LYS A 111 -2.56 10.92 16.57
N GLN A 112 -1.92 12.02 16.16
CA GLN A 112 -1.95 12.48 14.77
C GLN A 112 -1.20 11.53 13.83
N GLN A 113 -0.06 10.98 14.29
CA GLN A 113 0.71 9.99 13.52
C GLN A 113 -0.09 8.70 13.25
N ARG A 114 -0.98 8.27 14.16
CA ARG A 114 -1.89 7.12 13.97
C ARG A 114 -2.78 7.29 12.74
N VAL A 115 -3.54 8.39 12.71
CA VAL A 115 -4.53 8.67 11.66
C VAL A 115 -3.82 8.88 10.33
N VAL A 116 -2.69 9.58 10.34
CA VAL A 116 -1.94 9.84 9.11
C VAL A 116 -1.39 8.55 8.52
N ALA A 117 -0.79 7.64 9.31
CA ALA A 117 -0.24 6.40 8.78
C ALA A 117 -1.31 5.45 8.19
N SER A 118 -2.45 5.30 8.88
CA SER A 118 -3.54 4.43 8.43
C SER A 118 -4.33 5.02 7.26
N MET A 119 -4.62 6.32 7.29
CA MET A 119 -5.34 7.02 6.22
C MET A 119 -4.49 7.16 4.97
N LEU A 120 -3.19 7.42 5.13
CA LEU A 120 -2.27 7.48 3.99
C LEU A 120 -2.17 6.10 3.33
N THR A 121 -2.02 5.01 4.09
CA THR A 121 -2.02 3.67 3.49
C THR A 121 -3.38 3.32 2.85
N ALA A 122 -4.50 3.76 3.45
CA ALA A 122 -5.84 3.57 2.90
C ALA A 122 -6.06 4.31 1.56
N ALA A 123 -5.36 5.42 1.33
CA ALA A 123 -5.40 6.15 0.06
C ALA A 123 -4.89 5.31 -1.14
N GLY A 124 -4.15 4.23 -0.90
CA GLY A 124 -3.75 3.29 -1.95
C GLY A 124 -4.91 2.43 -2.50
N ILE A 125 -6.01 2.27 -1.75
CA ILE A 125 -7.19 1.50 -2.18
C ILE A 125 -7.82 2.09 -3.45
N PRO A 126 -8.24 3.38 -3.49
CA PRO A 126 -8.83 3.94 -4.69
C PRO A 126 -7.85 3.99 -5.86
N LEU A 127 -6.54 4.15 -5.61
CA LEU A 127 -5.52 4.14 -6.66
C LEU A 127 -5.43 2.77 -7.33
N MET A 128 -5.32 1.69 -6.54
CA MET A 128 -5.30 0.32 -7.11
C MET A 128 -6.63 -0.07 -7.73
N ALA A 129 -7.76 0.37 -7.17
CA ALA A 129 -9.07 0.15 -7.79
C ALA A 129 -9.13 0.81 -9.17
N THR A 130 -8.63 2.04 -9.29
CA THR A 130 -8.56 2.76 -10.58
C THR A 130 -7.64 2.03 -11.56
N ALA A 131 -6.47 1.56 -11.12
CA ALA A 131 -5.57 0.77 -11.96
C ALA A 131 -6.24 -0.51 -12.49
N GLY A 132 -6.98 -1.22 -11.63
CA GLY A 132 -7.74 -2.41 -12.03
C GLY A 132 -8.84 -2.09 -13.04
N VAL A 133 -9.59 -1.00 -12.86
CA VAL A 133 -10.63 -0.57 -13.81
C VAL A 133 -10.01 -0.21 -15.16
N LEU A 134 -8.91 0.54 -15.19
CA LEU A 134 -8.22 0.89 -16.43
C LEU A 134 -7.68 -0.36 -17.15
N ALA A 135 -7.16 -1.34 -16.40
CA ALA A 135 -6.75 -2.62 -16.97
C ALA A 135 -7.92 -3.38 -17.63
N ILE A 136 -9.12 -3.38 -17.03
CA ILE A 136 -10.33 -3.99 -17.62
C ILE A 136 -10.75 -3.26 -18.90
N LEU A 137 -10.66 -1.92 -18.90
CA LEU A 137 -10.99 -1.10 -20.06
C LEU A 137 -9.94 -1.18 -21.17
N GLY A 138 -8.79 -1.80 -20.92
CA GLY A 138 -7.68 -1.90 -21.86
C GLY A 138 -6.95 -0.58 -22.09
N ILE A 139 -6.97 0.33 -21.11
CA ILE A 139 -6.40 1.68 -21.19
C ILE A 139 -5.07 1.76 -20.45
#